data_AF-A0A1C5UCI0-F1
#
_entry.id   AF-A0A1C5UCI0-F1
#
_cell.length_a   1.000
_cell.length_b   1.000
_cell.length_c   1.000
_cell.angle_alpha   90.00
_cell.angle_beta   90.00
_cell.angle_gamma   90.00
#
_symmetry.space_group_name_H-M   'P 1'
#
loop_
_entity.id
_entity.type
_entity.pdbx_description
1 polymer ?
#
loop_
_entity_poly.entity_id
_entity_poly.type
_entity_poly.pdbx_seq_one_letter_code
_entity_poly.pdbx_strand_id
1 'polypeptide(L)'
;MSNQRKILHDDRNGLDYVLVGDYYLPVLSLPEETRPIGYWGMLRKEYMKNYKSGMYSYLLLTGKLDSYLADLNEQAQERYELIEAQIRSAEGVTEELKACNPMEWVRQCNNVENRVQEIVLSELVYV
;
A
#
# COMPACT_ATOMS: atom_id res chain seq x y z
N MET A 1 -44.41 10.29 -19.06
CA MET A 1 -43.45 9.74 -20.04
C MET A 1 -42.32 10.76 -20.23
N SER A 2 -41.22 10.69 -19.46
CA SER A 2 -39.91 11.23 -19.86
C SER A 2 -38.90 10.93 -18.74
N ASN A 3 -38.31 9.73 -18.75
CA ASN A 3 -37.25 9.37 -17.81
C ASN A 3 -35.94 9.06 -18.56
N GLN A 4 -35.78 9.61 -19.77
CA GLN A 4 -34.86 9.08 -20.78
C GLN A 4 -33.67 9.97 -21.13
N ARG A 5 -33.38 11.05 -20.37
CA ARG A 5 -32.18 11.89 -20.62
C ARG A 5 -31.40 12.25 -19.37
N LYS A 6 -31.26 11.31 -18.44
CA LYS A 6 -30.37 11.51 -17.28
C LYS A 6 -28.90 11.34 -17.64
N ILE A 7 -28.59 10.56 -18.68
CA ILE A 7 -27.21 10.24 -19.10
C ILE A 7 -27.05 10.59 -20.58
N LEU A 8 -25.94 11.24 -20.92
CA LEU A 8 -25.52 11.61 -22.27
C LEU A 8 -24.08 11.10 -22.49
N HIS A 9 -23.84 10.34 -23.54
CA HIS A 9 -22.49 9.91 -23.94
C HIS A 9 -22.00 10.82 -25.09
N ASP A 10 -20.76 11.31 -25.01
CA ASP A 10 -20.14 12.11 -26.07
C ASP A 10 -19.03 11.32 -26.77
N ASP A 11 -19.31 10.84 -27.98
CA ASP A 11 -18.36 10.05 -28.80
C ASP A 11 -17.07 10.82 -29.15
N ARG A 12 -17.07 12.16 -29.07
CA ARG A 12 -15.89 12.98 -29.43
C ARG A 12 -14.79 12.91 -28.39
N ASN A 13 -15.15 12.74 -27.12
CA ASN A 13 -14.20 12.66 -25.99
C ASN A 13 -14.31 11.34 -25.21
N GLY A 14 -15.33 10.51 -25.50
CA GLY A 14 -15.56 9.21 -24.87
C GLY A 14 -16.12 9.30 -23.45
N LEU A 15 -16.62 10.46 -23.01
CA LEU A 15 -17.10 10.67 -21.65
C LEU A 15 -18.61 10.52 -21.55
N ASP A 16 -19.06 9.97 -20.42
CA ASP A 16 -20.45 10.01 -19.98
C ASP A 16 -20.73 11.27 -19.18
N TYR A 17 -21.93 11.80 -19.31
CA TYR A 17 -22.40 12.98 -18.61
C TYR A 17 -23.73 12.69 -17.92
N VAL A 18 -23.88 13.16 -16.68
CA VAL A 18 -25.12 13.05 -15.92
C VAL A 18 -25.78 14.42 -15.75
N LEU A 19 -27.10 14.49 -15.94
CA LEU A 19 -27.87 15.71 -15.74
C LEU A 19 -28.04 15.99 -14.25
N VAL A 20 -27.46 17.10 -13.78
CA VAL A 20 -27.58 17.60 -12.41
C VAL A 20 -28.12 19.03 -12.47
N GLY A 21 -29.41 19.18 -12.10
CA GLY A 21 -30.14 20.43 -12.31
C GLY A 21 -30.30 20.70 -13.81
N ASP A 22 -29.84 21.88 -14.25
CA ASP A 22 -29.88 22.31 -15.66
C ASP A 22 -28.58 22.04 -16.43
N TYR A 23 -27.61 21.35 -15.82
CA TYR A 23 -26.27 21.13 -16.37
C TYR A 23 -25.92 19.66 -16.51
N TYR A 24 -25.18 19.34 -17.58
CA TYR A 24 -24.54 18.03 -17.77
C TYR A 24 -23.14 18.06 -17.17
N LEU A 25 -22.90 17.23 -16.15
CA LEU A 25 -21.59 17.09 -15.51
C LEU A 25 -20.91 15.79 -15.99
N PRO A 26 -19.62 15.82 -16.35
CA PRO A 26 -18.91 14.62 -16.77
C PRO A 26 -18.79 13.65 -15.59
N VAL A 27 -19.04 12.38 -15.87
CA VAL A 27 -18.82 11.28 -14.95
C VAL A 27 -17.33 10.94 -15.00
N LEU A 28 -16.59 11.44 -14.03
CA LEU A 28 -15.17 11.15 -13.85
C LEU A 28 -15.02 10.13 -12.72
N SER A 29 -14.46 8.97 -13.03
CA SER A 29 -14.06 7.97 -12.04
C SER A 29 -12.56 7.72 -12.12
N LEU A 30 -11.94 7.54 -10.96
CA LEU A 30 -10.60 6.98 -10.88
C LEU A 30 -10.70 5.45 -10.85
N PRO A 31 -9.67 4.72 -11.31
CA PRO A 31 -9.58 3.30 -11.05
C PRO A 31 -9.66 3.07 -9.54
N GLU A 32 -10.59 2.23 -9.11
CA GLU A 32 -10.76 1.92 -7.70
C GLU A 32 -9.70 0.89 -7.29
N GLU A 33 -8.82 1.27 -6.37
CA GLU A 33 -7.92 0.33 -5.69
C GLU A 33 -8.60 -0.11 -4.40
N THR A 34 -8.92 -1.40 -4.32
CA THR A 34 -9.65 -1.98 -3.18
C THR A 34 -8.73 -2.56 -2.12
N ARG A 35 -7.46 -2.81 -2.47
CA ARG A 35 -6.47 -3.33 -1.53
C ARG A 35 -6.13 -2.28 -0.47
N PRO A 36 -5.90 -2.70 0.78
CA PRO A 36 -5.45 -1.78 1.81
C PRO A 36 -4.01 -1.30 1.53
N ILE A 37 -3.78 -0.01 1.69
CA ILE A 37 -2.42 0.57 1.63
C ILE A 37 -1.51 -0.02 2.72
N GLY A 38 -2.08 -0.43 3.87
CA GLY A 38 -1.34 -1.07 4.96
C GLY A 38 -0.28 -0.18 5.64
N TYR A 39 0.48 -0.78 6.55
CA TYR A 39 1.47 -0.08 7.36
C TYR A 39 2.64 0.44 6.52
N TRP A 40 3.25 -0.42 5.71
CA TRP A 40 4.41 -0.09 4.89
C TRP A 40 4.08 0.93 3.80
N GLY A 41 2.91 0.78 3.16
CA GLY A 41 2.43 1.74 2.17
C GLY A 41 2.18 3.12 2.78
N MET A 42 1.65 3.20 4.01
CA MET A 42 1.48 4.50 4.69
C MET A 42 2.81 5.18 5.00
N LEU A 43 3.81 4.43 5.48
CA LEU A 43 5.14 4.98 5.69
C LEU A 43 5.78 5.47 4.40
N ARG A 44 5.66 4.69 3.31
CA ARG A 44 6.16 5.09 1.99
C ARG A 44 5.47 6.36 1.49
N LYS A 45 4.15 6.47 1.66
CA LYS A 45 3.37 7.65 1.28
C LYS A 45 3.88 8.91 2.00
N GLU A 46 4.10 8.81 3.31
CA GLU A 46 4.63 9.93 4.10
C GLU A 46 6.05 10.31 3.67
N TYR A 47 6.93 9.33 3.50
CA TYR A 47 8.28 9.56 3.00
C TYR A 47 8.28 10.23 1.62
N MET A 48 7.46 9.73 0.69
CA MET A 48 7.37 10.31 -0.66
C MET A 48 6.85 11.74 -0.64
N LYS A 49 5.86 12.04 0.21
CA LYS A 49 5.32 13.39 0.33
C LYS A 49 6.37 14.39 0.85
N ASN A 50 7.18 13.97 1.82
CA ASN A 50 8.15 14.85 2.49
C ASN A 50 9.48 14.95 1.75
N TYR A 51 9.93 13.87 1.09
CA TYR A 51 11.30 13.76 0.56
C TYR A 51 11.37 13.42 -0.94
N LYS A 52 10.28 12.95 -1.56
CA LYS A 52 10.23 12.57 -3.00
C LYS A 52 9.03 13.21 -3.72
N SER A 53 8.83 14.52 -3.50
CA SER A 53 7.66 15.27 -3.95
C SER A 53 7.36 15.13 -5.45
N GLY A 54 8.39 15.01 -6.30
CA GLY A 54 8.23 14.79 -7.74
C GLY A 54 7.54 13.46 -8.07
N MET A 55 7.99 12.36 -7.47
CA MET A 55 7.40 11.03 -7.67
C MET A 55 5.98 10.97 -7.09
N TYR A 56 5.78 11.55 -5.89
CA TYR A 56 4.48 11.66 -5.27
C TYR A 56 3.47 12.41 -6.17
N SER A 57 3.86 13.57 -6.68
CA SER A 57 3.00 14.40 -7.54
C SER A 57 2.67 13.69 -8.85
N TYR A 58 3.64 13.01 -9.45
CA TYR A 58 3.43 12.22 -10.67
C TYR A 58 2.40 11.10 -10.46
N LEU A 59 2.53 10.28 -9.40
CA LEU A 59 1.59 9.20 -9.11
C LEU A 59 0.20 9.73 -8.76
N LEU A 60 0.13 10.84 -8.02
CA LEU A 60 -1.13 11.48 -7.67
C LEU A 60 -1.87 12.00 -8.91
N LEU A 61 -1.17 12.72 -9.79
CA LEU A 61 -1.76 13.29 -11.01
C LEU A 61 -2.15 12.23 -12.04
N THR A 62 -1.45 11.09 -12.05
CA THR A 62 -1.79 9.95 -12.92
C THR A 62 -2.86 9.03 -12.34
N GLY A 63 -3.33 9.28 -11.10
CA GLY A 63 -4.30 8.43 -10.41
C GLY A 63 -3.76 7.04 -10.05
N LYS A 64 -2.44 6.85 -9.98
CA LYS A 64 -1.77 5.57 -9.73
C LYS A 64 -1.17 5.45 -8.32
N LEU A 65 -1.43 6.43 -7.46
CA LEU A 65 -0.82 6.48 -6.14
C LEU A 65 -1.27 5.30 -5.26
N ASP A 66 -2.57 5.04 -5.19
CA ASP A 66 -3.09 4.04 -4.26
C ASP A 66 -2.68 2.62 -4.67
N SER A 67 -2.71 2.29 -5.96
CA SER A 67 -2.24 1.00 -6.47
C SER A 67 -0.74 0.77 -6.24
N TYR A 68 0.08 1.79 -6.49
CA TYR A 68 1.52 1.73 -6.20
C TYR A 68 1.80 1.46 -4.72
N LEU A 69 1.07 2.10 -3.82
CA LEU A 69 1.26 1.92 -2.38
C LEU A 69 0.76 0.54 -1.91
N ALA A 70 -0.33 0.03 -2.49
CA ALA A 70 -0.81 -1.32 -2.22
C ALA A 70 0.21 -2.38 -2.68
N ASP A 71 0.74 -2.26 -3.91
CA ASP A 71 1.78 -3.15 -4.44
C ASP A 71 3.03 -3.15 -3.55
N LEU A 72 3.47 -1.97 -3.11
CA LEU A 72 4.63 -1.84 -2.23
C LEU A 72 4.37 -2.45 -0.85
N ASN A 73 3.16 -2.32 -0.33
CA ASN A 73 2.80 -2.91 0.96
C ASN A 73 2.81 -4.44 0.92
N GLU A 74 2.27 -5.03 -0.14
CA GLU A 74 2.34 -6.48 -0.37
C GLU A 74 3.80 -6.95 -0.48
N GLN A 75 4.60 -6.28 -1.30
CA GLN A 75 6.03 -6.60 -1.45
C GLN A 75 6.81 -6.48 -0.13
N ALA A 76 6.54 -5.43 0.65
CA ALA A 76 7.19 -5.22 1.95
C ALA A 76 6.78 -6.29 2.96
N GLN A 77 5.52 -6.71 2.96
CA GLN A 77 5.03 -7.76 3.84
C GLN A 77 5.63 -9.13 3.48
N GLU A 78 5.65 -9.49 2.19
CA GLU A 78 6.30 -10.72 1.71
C GLU A 78 7.80 -10.74 2.06
N ARG A 79 8.47 -9.60 1.89
CA ARG A 79 9.90 -9.45 2.22
C ARG A 79 10.14 -9.60 3.72
N TYR A 80 9.27 -9.02 4.55
CA TYR A 80 9.32 -9.13 6.00
C TYR A 80 9.24 -10.61 6.43
N GLU A 81 8.19 -11.31 5.99
CA GLU A 81 7.93 -12.70 6.38
C GLU A 81 9.06 -13.64 5.95
N LEU A 82 9.61 -13.43 4.75
CA LEU A 82 10.72 -14.21 4.24
C LEU A 82 11.98 -14.05 5.08
N ILE A 83 12.38 -12.80 5.39
CA ILE A 83 13.60 -12.54 6.16
C ILE A 83 13.43 -12.99 7.61
N GLU A 84 12.25 -12.76 8.19
CA GLU A 84 11.94 -13.22 9.55
C GLU A 84 12.09 -14.74 9.67
N ALA A 85 11.51 -15.50 8.73
CA ALA A 85 11.63 -16.95 8.72
C ALA A 85 13.10 -17.42 8.59
N GLN A 86 13.89 -16.75 7.74
CA GLN A 86 15.31 -17.05 7.56
C GLN A 86 16.12 -16.80 8.84
N ILE A 87 15.92 -15.65 9.50
CA ILE A 87 16.65 -15.31 10.72
C ILE A 87 16.24 -16.22 11.87
N ARG A 88 14.94 -16.48 12.07
CA ARG A 88 14.46 -17.39 13.12
C ARG A 88 15.02 -18.80 12.96
N SER A 89 15.10 -19.29 11.71
CA SER A 89 15.71 -20.59 11.41
C SER A 89 17.21 -20.61 11.69
N ALA A 90 17.94 -19.54 11.34
CA ALA A 90 19.37 -19.44 11.56
C ALA A 90 19.75 -19.30 13.05
N GLU A 91 18.92 -18.61 13.84
CA GLU A 91 19.17 -18.32 15.26
C GLU A 91 18.54 -19.34 16.22
N GLY A 92 17.80 -20.32 15.70
CA GLY A 92 17.20 -21.37 16.51
C GLY A 92 16.09 -20.87 17.44
N VAL A 93 15.33 -19.86 17.01
CA VAL A 93 14.18 -19.34 17.76
C VAL A 93 13.01 -20.30 17.59
N THR A 94 13.00 -21.37 18.39
CA THR A 94 12.03 -22.46 18.29
C THR A 94 11.07 -22.52 19.48
N GLU A 95 10.01 -23.33 19.34
CA GLU A 95 9.07 -23.56 20.45
C GLU A 95 9.71 -24.36 21.60
N GLU A 96 10.76 -25.14 21.36
CA GLU A 96 11.53 -25.78 22.44
C GLU A 96 12.26 -24.73 23.30
N LEU A 97 12.84 -23.69 22.68
CA LEU A 97 13.44 -22.57 23.41
C LEU A 97 12.39 -21.86 24.26
N LYS A 98 11.18 -21.67 23.71
CA LYS A 98 10.06 -21.05 24.43
C LYS A 98 9.62 -21.87 25.63
N ALA A 99 9.61 -23.21 25.53
CA ALA A 99 9.27 -24.09 26.64
C ALA A 99 10.34 -24.09 27.75
N CYS A 100 11.62 -24.07 27.37
CA CYS A 100 12.74 -24.09 28.32
C CYS A 100 13.01 -22.72 28.96
N ASN A 101 12.92 -21.63 28.19
CA ASN A 101 13.19 -20.28 28.65
C ASN A 101 12.33 -19.25 27.88
N PRO A 102 11.08 -19.02 28.33
CA PRO A 102 10.16 -18.09 27.67
C PRO A 102 10.70 -16.67 27.54
N MET A 103 11.45 -16.18 28.54
CA MET A 103 11.94 -14.80 28.54
C MET A 103 13.05 -14.59 27.51
N GLU A 104 13.95 -15.56 27.36
CA GLU A 104 14.97 -15.54 26.32
C GLU A 104 14.33 -15.65 24.93
N TRP A 105 13.31 -16.49 24.78
CA TRP A 105 12.57 -16.58 23.52
C TRP A 105 11.95 -15.24 23.12
N VAL A 106 11.27 -14.53 24.04
CA VAL A 106 10.72 -13.19 23.76
C VAL A 106 11.83 -12.20 23.40
N ARG A 107 12.97 -12.25 24.10
CA ARG A 107 14.11 -11.38 23.81
C ARG A 107 14.64 -11.58 22.38
N GLN A 108 14.76 -12.84 21.95
CA GLN A 108 15.22 -13.18 20.61
C GLN A 108 14.18 -12.78 19.55
N CYS A 109 12.90 -13.09 19.76
CA CYS A 109 11.82 -12.67 18.85
C CYS A 109 11.84 -11.16 18.62
N ASN A 110 11.90 -10.36 19.68
CA ASN A 110 11.95 -8.89 19.57
C ASN A 110 13.19 -8.41 18.81
N ASN A 111 14.34 -9.06 19.00
CA ASN A 111 15.56 -8.72 18.26
C ASN A 111 15.42 -9.01 16.76
N VAL A 112 14.88 -10.19 16.42
CA VAL A 112 14.60 -10.55 15.03
C VAL A 112 13.62 -9.57 14.40
N GLU A 113 12.49 -9.29 15.04
CA GLU A 113 11.49 -8.34 14.54
C GLU A 113 12.11 -6.97 14.25
N ASN A 114 12.88 -6.40 15.19
CA ASN A 114 13.54 -5.11 14.99
C ASN A 114 14.47 -5.12 13.77
N ARG A 115 15.30 -6.16 13.62
CA ARG A 115 16.25 -6.27 12.50
C ARG A 115 15.55 -6.43 11.16
N VAL A 116 14.50 -7.25 11.12
CA VAL A 116 13.70 -7.44 9.89
C VAL A 116 13.02 -6.14 9.50
N GLN A 117 12.42 -5.42 10.45
CA GLN A 117 11.81 -4.12 10.20
C GLN A 117 12.81 -3.12 9.63
N GLU A 118 14.00 -2.99 10.23
CA GLU A 118 15.04 -2.08 9.74
C GLU A 118 15.45 -2.40 8.29
N ILE A 119 15.61 -3.68 7.96
CA ILE A 119 15.95 -4.10 6.59
C ILE A 119 14.85 -3.67 5.62
N VAL A 120 13.59 -4.01 5.88
CA VAL A 120 12.45 -3.66 5.00
C VAL A 120 12.29 -2.15 4.84
N LEU A 121 12.43 -1.39 5.94
CA LEU A 121 12.37 0.07 5.90
C LEU A 121 13.44 0.66 4.97
N SER A 122 14.67 0.13 5.06
CA SER A 122 15.80 0.61 4.25
C SER A 122 15.73 0.17 2.79
N GLU A 123 15.26 -1.04 2.51
CA GLU A 123 15.21 -1.63 1.17
C GLU A 123 14.05 -1.11 0.32
N LEU A 124 12.90 -0.81 0.94
CA LEU A 124 11.65 -0.54 0.21
C LEU A 124 10.99 0.79 0.56
N VAL A 125 10.97 1.17 1.84
CA VAL A 125 10.17 2.31 2.30
C VAL A 125 10.90 3.64 2.12
N TYR A 126 12.18 3.72 2.48
CA TYR A 126 12.94 4.98 2.53
C TYR A 126 13.91 5.19 1.36
N VAL A 127 13.64 4.56 0.21
CA VAL A 127 14.45 4.68 -1.03
C VAL A 127 14.12 5.92 -1.86
#